data_AF-A0A831VSZ4-F1
#
_entry.id   AF-A0A831VSZ4-F1
#
_cell.length_a   1.000
_cell.length_b   1.000
_cell.length_c   1.000
_cell.angle_alpha   90.00
_cell.angle_beta   90.00
_cell.angle_gamma   90.00
#
_symmetry.space_group_name_H-M   'P 1'
#
loop_
_entity.id
_entity.type
_entity.pdbx_description
1 polymer ?
#
loop_
_entity_poly.entity_id
_entity_poly.type
_entity_poly.pdbx_seq_one_letter_code
_entity_poly.pdbx_strand_id
1 'polypeptide(L)' 'MEGRVNVGFTINPEGHIVSIQTRGNPILEKEAQRIIALLPRMVPGKHHDQNVSVPFFGRYNSACNF' A
#
# COMPACT_ATOMS: atom_id res chain seq x y z
N MET A 1 -5.25 15.30 15.88
CA MET A 1 -5.59 13.88 15.65
C MET A 1 -4.35 13.18 15.14
N GLU A 2 -3.64 12.49 16.02
CA GLU A 2 -2.49 11.67 15.63
C GLU A 2 -3.00 10.25 15.39
N GLY A 3 -2.77 9.73 14.20
CA GLY A 3 -3.25 8.41 13.81
C GLY A 3 -2.20 7.70 12.98
N ARG A 4 -1.90 6.47 13.37
CA ARG A 4 -1.04 5.56 12.61
C ARG A 4 -1.95 4.66 11.78
N VAL A 5 -1.66 4.55 10.49
CA VAL A 5 -2.31 3.58 9.61
C VAL A 5 -1.24 2.67 9.03
N ASN A 6 -1.44 1.37 9.22
CA ASN A 6 -0.62 0.36 8.57
C ASN A 6 -1.31 -0.06 7.29
N VAL A 7 -0.59 0.02 6.19
CA VAL A 7 -1.09 -0.33 4.87
C VAL A 7 -0.19 -1.42 4.30
N GLY A 8 -0.78 -2.59 4.10
CA GLY A 8 -0.15 -3.72 3.42
C GLY A 8 -0.89 -3.98 2.12
N PHE A 9 -0.16 -4.17 1.04
CA PHE A 9 -0.75 -4.64 -0.22
C PHE A 9 0.26 -5.51 -0.97
N THR A 10 -0.25 -6.40 -1.81
CA THR A 10 0.56 -7.32 -2.60
C THR A 10 0.47 -6.91 -4.07
N ILE A 11 1.60 -6.77 -4.74
CA ILE A 11 1.60 -6.55 -6.19
C ILE A 11 1.68 -7.92 -6.87
N ASN A 12 0.77 -8.24 -7.78
CA ASN A 12 0.80 -9.51 -8.52
C ASN A 12 1.86 -9.48 -9.65
N PRO A 13 2.19 -10.64 -10.27
CA PRO A 13 3.12 -10.71 -11.39
C PRO A 13 2.77 -9.86 -12.63
N GLU A 14 1.52 -9.40 -12.74
CA GLU A 14 1.03 -8.56 -13.84
C GLU A 14 1.13 -7.05 -13.50
N GLY A 15 1.61 -6.72 -12.30
CA GLY A 15 1.75 -5.34 -11.81
C GLY A 15 0.47 -4.73 -11.22
N HIS A 16 -0.53 -5.57 -10.93
CA HIS A 16 -1.79 -5.15 -10.32
C HIS A 16 -1.70 -5.30 -8.81
N ILE A 17 -2.26 -4.33 -8.09
CA ILE A 17 -2.30 -4.34 -6.64
C ILE A 17 -3.48 -5.23 -6.20
N VAL A 18 -3.19 -6.27 -5.44
CA VAL A 18 -4.13 -7.25 -4.90
C VAL A 18 -3.96 -7.37 -3.38
N SER A 19 -4.99 -7.85 -2.68
CA SER A 19 -4.95 -8.10 -1.22
C SER A 19 -4.55 -6.85 -0.41
N ILE A 20 -5.29 -5.76 -0.56
CA ILE A 20 -5.10 -4.54 0.23
C ILE A 20 -5.62 -4.78 1.65
N GLN A 21 -4.74 -4.63 2.63
CA GLN A 21 -5.02 -4.72 4.05
C GLN A 21 -4.65 -3.40 4.70
N THR A 22 -5.65 -2.70 5.23
CA THR A 22 -5.46 -1.49 6.02
C THR A 22 -5.86 -1.77 7.45
N ARG A 23 -5.06 -1.27 8.40
CA ARG A 23 -5.39 -1.34 9.83
C ARG A 23 -5.07 -0.02 10.49
N GLY A 24 -6.09 0.71 10.91
CA GLY A 24 -5.93 1.98 11.61
C GLY A 24 -7.24 2.71 11.86
N ASN A 25 -7.17 4.04 11.82
CA ASN A 25 -8.35 4.89 11.95
C ASN A 25 -9.16 4.90 10.63
N PRO A 26 -10.50 4.73 10.64
CA PRO A 26 -11.32 4.69 9.43
C PRO A 26 -11.10 5.86 8.46
N ILE A 27 -10.79 7.05 8.98
CA ILE A 27 -10.51 8.25 8.15
C ILE A 27 -9.23 8.05 7.33
N LEU A 28 -8.18 7.49 7.94
CA LEU A 28 -6.90 7.23 7.30
C LEU A 28 -6.95 6.01 6.39
N GLU A 29 -7.77 5.01 6.72
CA GLU A 29 -7.98 3.84 5.85
C GLU A 29 -8.60 4.25 4.51
N LYS A 30 -9.60 5.15 4.54
CA LYS A 30 -10.22 5.69 3.33
C LYS A 30 -9.20 6.43 2.46
N GLU A 31 -8.34 7.22 3.08
CA GLU A 31 -7.30 7.96 2.35
C GLU A 31 -6.20 7.05 1.81
N ALA A 32 -5.79 6.03 2.57
CA ALA A 32 -4.85 5.01 2.11
C ALA A 32 -5.38 4.23 0.90
N GLN A 33 -6.65 3.81 0.93
CA GLN A 33 -7.30 3.15 -0.20
C GLN A 33 -7.32 4.05 -1.44
N ARG A 34 -7.62 5.35 -1.27
CA ARG A 34 -7.60 6.34 -2.35
C ARG A 34 -6.21 6.47 -2.97
N ILE A 35 -5.16 6.58 -2.15
CA ILE A 35 -3.78 6.68 -2.63
C ILE A 35 -3.39 5.43 -3.41
N ILE A 36 -3.69 4.23 -2.88
CA ILE A 36 -3.39 2.96 -3.56
C ILE A 36 -4.09 2.87 -4.92
N ALA A 37 -5.35 3.30 -5.00
CA ALA A 37 -6.11 3.30 -6.25
C ALA A 37 -5.58 4.31 -7.29
N LEU A 38 -4.89 5.36 -6.85
CA LEU A 38 -4.24 6.35 -7.71
C LEU A 38 -2.83 5.94 -8.15
N LEU A 39 -2.27 4.89 -7.57
CA LEU A 39 -0.95 4.42 -7.98
C LEU A 39 -1.02 3.88 -9.41
N PRO A 40 -0.09 4.28 -10.29
CA PRO A 40 0.02 3.68 -11.61
C PRO A 40 0.42 2.20 -11.46
N ARG A 41 0.24 1.42 -12.54
CA ARG A 41 0.68 0.02 -12.58
C ARG A 41 2.13 -0.09 -12.11
N MET A 42 2.32 -0.88 -11.06
CA MET A 42 3.63 -1.07 -10.46
C MET A 42 4.38 -2.20 -11.17
N VAL A 43 5.69 -2.06 -11.31
CA VAL A 43 6.52 -3.15 -11.83
C VAL A 43 6.73 -4.14 -10.66
N PRO A 44 6.27 -5.40 -10.78
CA PRO A 44 6.48 -6.37 -9.72
C PRO A 44 7.97 -6.65 -9.53
N GLY A 45 8.35 -7.04 -8.32
CA GLY A 45 9.73 -7.45 -8.05
C GLY A 45 10.09 -8.63 -8.93
N LYS A 46 11.32 -8.63 -9.48
CA LYS A 46 11.84 -9.75 -10.24
C LYS A 46 12.79 -10.54 -9.33
N HIS A 47 12.45 -11.80 -9.06
CA HIS A 47 13.35 -12.70 -8.34
C HIS A 47 13.68 -13.87 -9.25
N HIS A 48 14.96 -14.04 -9.57
CA HIS A 48 15.44 -15.12 -10.42
C HIS A 48 14.72 -15.17 -11.79
N ASP A 49 14.55 -14.00 -12.41
CA ASP A 49 13.81 -13.78 -13.67
C ASP A 49 12.29 -14.04 -13.65
N GLN A 50 11.73 -14.38 -12.49
CA GLN A 50 10.28 -14.55 -12.31
C GLN A 50 9.68 -13.32 -11.62
N ASN A 51 8.54 -12.87 -12.11
CA ASN A 51 7.75 -11.82 -11.48
C ASN A 51 7.19 -12.37 -10.16
N VAL A 52 7.67 -11.87 -9.04
CA VAL A 52 7.25 -12.29 -7.70
C VAL A 52 6.33 -11.26 -7.07
N SER A 53 5.38 -11.78 -6.29
CA SER A 53 4.49 -10.95 -5.53
C SER A 53 5.24 -10.27 -4.39
N VAL A 54 5.34 -8.94 -4.42
CA VAL A 54 6.03 -8.17 -3.38
C VAL A 54 5.00 -7.61 -2.41
N PRO A 55 5.03 -8.02 -1.13
CA PRO A 55 4.25 -7.37 -0.10
C PRO A 55 4.93 -6.03 0.27
N PHE A 56 4.24 -4.92 0.02
CA PHE A 56 4.73 -3.60 0.45
C PHE A 56 4.03 -3.19 1.74
N PHE A 57 4.81 -2.95 2.80
CA PHE A 57 4.32 -2.46 4.08
C PHE A 57 4.77 -1.02 4.27
N GLY A 58 3.88 -0.07 3.95
CA GLY A 58 4.12 1.35 4.16
C GLY A 58 3.67 1.77 5.56
N ARG A 59 4.53 2.48 6.29
CA ARG A 59 4.14 3.17 7.53
C ARG A 59 3.88 4.63 7.20
N TYR A 60 2.59 5.01 7.15
CA TYR A 60 2.22 6.41 7.00
C TYR A 60 1.94 6.99 8.39
N ASN A 61 2.86 7.84 8.87
CA ASN A 61 2.69 8.58 10.11
C ASN A 61 2.04 9.93 9.77
N SER A 62 0.86 10.21 10.33
CA SER A 62 0.31 11.57 10.32
C SER A 62 1.08 12.40 11.33
N ALA A 63 2.32 12.78 10.97
CA ALA A 63 3.14 13.71 11.70
C ALA A 63 3.45 14.89 10.78
N CYS A 64 2.46 15.76 10.58
CA CYS A 64 2.70 17.16 10.30
C CYS A 64 1.52 17.99 10.80
N ASN A 65 1.89 18.96 11.62
CA ASN A 65 1.13 20.06 12.20
C ASN A 65 0.11 20.70 11.24
N PHE A 66 -1.03 21.06 11.81
CA PHE A 66 -1.73 22.31 11.52
C PHE A 66 -1.82 23.11 12.81
#